data_AF-A0A2J8XFM3-F1
#
_entry.id   AF-A0A2J8XFM3-F1
#
_cell.length_a   1.000
_cell.length_b   1.000
_cell.length_c   1.000
_cell.angle_alpha   90.00
_cell.angle_beta   90.00
_cell.angle_gamma   90.00
#
_symmetry.space_group_name_H-M   'P 1'
#
loop_
_entity.id
_entity.type
_entity.pdbx_description
1 polymer ?
#
loop_
_entity_poly.entity_id
_entity_poly.type
_entity_poly.pdbx_seq_one_letter_code
_entity_poly.pdbx_strand_id
1 'polypeptide(L)'
;MSAQSVEEDSILIIPTPDEEEKILRVKLEEDPDGEEGSSIPWNHLPDPEIFRQRFRQFGYQDSPGPREAVSQLRELCRLWLRPETHTKEQILELVVLEQFVA
;
A
#
# COMPACT_ATOMS: atom_id res chain seq x y z
N MET A 1 -33.04 5.93 33.39
CA MET A 1 -32.05 5.18 34.18
C MET A 1 -31.09 4.56 33.19
N SER A 2 -29.83 4.98 33.24
CA SER A 2 -28.75 4.53 32.37
C SER A 2 -28.10 3.25 32.91
N ALA A 3 -27.60 2.43 31.99
CA ALA A 3 -26.45 1.52 32.12
C ALA A 3 -26.20 0.94 30.72
N GLN A 4 -25.00 0.72 30.18
CA GLN A 4 -23.63 1.11 30.51
C GLN A 4 -22.81 0.70 29.27
N SER A 5 -21.77 1.47 28.96
CA SER A 5 -20.81 1.22 27.87
C SER A 5 -20.00 -0.05 28.10
N VAL A 6 -19.74 -0.83 27.06
CA VAL A 6 -18.55 -1.69 26.94
C VAL A 6 -18.04 -1.60 25.50
N GLU A 7 -16.81 -1.10 25.41
CA GLU A 7 -15.91 -1.14 24.26
C GLU A 7 -15.67 -2.60 23.91
N GLU A 8 -15.60 -2.96 22.62
CA GLU A 8 -14.67 -3.99 22.14
C GLU A 8 -14.66 -4.07 20.60
N ASP A 9 -13.44 -4.26 20.11
CA ASP A 9 -13.02 -4.52 18.74
C ASP A 9 -13.16 -3.37 17.73
N SER A 10 -12.07 -2.61 17.64
CA SER A 10 -11.60 -2.11 16.35
C SER A 10 -11.49 -3.30 15.41
N ILE A 11 -12.58 -3.60 14.69
CA ILE A 11 -12.59 -4.54 13.58
C ILE A 11 -11.42 -4.12 12.68
N LEU A 12 -10.39 -4.98 12.63
CA LEU A 12 -9.43 -4.95 11.55
C LEU A 12 -10.25 -5.24 10.30
N ILE A 13 -10.70 -4.18 9.63
CA ILE A 13 -11.20 -4.27 8.26
C ILE A 13 -9.96 -4.63 7.46
N ILE A 14 -9.64 -5.93 7.42
CA ILE A 14 -8.72 -6.47 6.42
C ILE A 14 -9.50 -6.31 5.12
N PRO A 15 -9.11 -5.36 4.25
CA PRO A 15 -9.84 -5.15 3.01
C PRO A 15 -9.79 -6.45 2.22
N THR A 16 -10.94 -6.85 1.69
CA THR A 16 -11.05 -8.09 0.91
C THR A 16 -10.22 -7.98 -0.38
N PRO A 17 -9.75 -9.10 -0.97
CA PRO A 17 -8.96 -9.06 -2.20
C PRO A 17 -9.60 -8.23 -3.31
N ASP A 18 -10.94 -8.24 -3.39
CA ASP A 18 -11.72 -7.46 -4.35
C ASP A 18 -11.72 -5.95 -4.06
N GLU A 19 -11.68 -5.53 -2.80
CA GLU A 19 -11.57 -4.13 -2.39
C GLU A 19 -10.14 -3.59 -2.54
N GLU A 20 -9.12 -4.44 -2.33
CA GLU A 20 -7.72 -4.10 -2.60
C GLU A 20 -7.46 -4.00 -4.10
N GLU A 21 -8.07 -4.87 -4.91
CA GLU A 21 -8.07 -4.71 -6.36
C GLU A 21 -8.82 -3.44 -6.75
N LYS A 22 -9.84 -3.00 -5.99
CA LYS A 22 -10.53 -1.73 -6.23
C LYS A 22 -9.69 -0.51 -5.88
N ILE A 23 -8.84 -0.59 -4.86
CA ILE A 23 -7.81 0.42 -4.53
C ILE A 23 -6.76 0.48 -5.66
N LEU A 24 -6.32 -0.68 -6.15
CA LEU A 24 -5.40 -0.80 -7.29
C LEU A 24 -6.06 -0.45 -8.64
N ARG A 25 -7.39 -0.56 -8.75
CA ARG A 25 -8.21 -0.24 -9.94
C ARG A 25 -8.74 1.18 -9.97
N VAL A 26 -8.32 2.08 -9.07
CA VAL A 26 -8.56 3.53 -9.26
C VAL A 26 -7.66 4.02 -10.41
N LYS A 27 -8.14 3.68 -11.61
CA LYS A 27 -7.89 4.26 -12.93
C LYS A 27 -6.53 4.91 -13.13
N LEU A 28 -5.65 4.10 -13.69
CA LEU A 28 -4.75 4.50 -14.77
C LEU A 28 -5.53 5.29 -15.85
N GLU A 29 -5.56 6.60 -15.72
CA GLU A 29 -5.49 7.54 -16.85
C GLU A 29 -4.35 8.50 -16.51
N GLU A 30 -3.19 8.26 -17.11
CA GLU A 30 -2.03 9.16 -17.04
C GLU A 30 -2.28 10.36 -17.96
N ASP A 31 -2.54 11.54 -17.41
CA ASP A 31 -2.16 12.82 -18.01
C ASP A 31 -0.98 13.41 -17.18
N PRO A 32 0.12 13.89 -17.81
CA PRO A 32 1.40 14.09 -17.13
C PRO A 32 1.62 15.49 -16.54
N ASP A 33 0.58 16.25 -16.20
CA ASP A 33 0.74 17.61 -15.68
C ASP A 33 -0.35 17.93 -14.64
N GLY A 34 -0.05 17.81 -13.34
CA GLY A 34 -0.96 18.31 -12.30
C GLY A 34 -0.83 17.60 -10.97
N GLU A 35 -0.26 18.31 -10.00
CA GLU A 35 -0.52 18.04 -8.59
C GLU A 35 -2.02 17.90 -8.29
N GLU A 36 -2.28 17.14 -7.23
CA GLU A 36 -3.40 17.27 -6.30
C GLU A 36 -4.63 16.36 -6.53
N GLY A 37 -4.86 15.50 -5.53
CA GLY A 37 -6.22 15.42 -4.98
C GLY A 37 -6.95 14.07 -4.99
N SER A 38 -6.32 12.97 -4.59
CA SER A 38 -7.06 11.94 -3.84
C SER A 38 -6.15 11.09 -2.95
N SER A 39 -5.32 11.74 -2.13
CA SER A 39 -4.49 11.00 -1.18
C SER A 39 -5.33 10.63 0.02
N ILE A 40 -5.82 9.40 0.07
CA ILE A 40 -6.17 8.75 1.34
C ILE A 40 -4.97 8.99 2.27
N PRO A 41 -5.17 9.61 3.46
CA PRO A 41 -4.05 9.84 4.36
C PRO A 41 -3.35 8.52 4.66
N TRP A 42 -2.01 8.49 4.63
CA TRP A 42 -1.22 7.27 4.85
C TRP A 42 -1.57 6.50 6.13
N ASN A 43 -2.16 7.20 7.10
CA ASN A 43 -2.67 6.64 8.35
C ASN A 43 -3.90 5.74 8.20
N HIS A 44 -4.62 5.82 7.08
CA HIS A 44 -5.77 4.98 6.76
C HIS A 44 -5.43 3.86 5.76
N LEU A 45 -4.21 3.88 5.21
CA LEU A 45 -3.76 2.81 4.33
C LEU A 45 -3.41 1.56 5.15
N PRO A 46 -3.64 0.36 4.60
CA PRO A 46 -3.24 -0.91 5.22
C PRO A 46 -1.76 -0.92 5.62
N ASP A 47 -1.41 -1.84 6.52
CA ASP A 47 -0.04 -2.03 6.99
C ASP A 47 0.95 -2.10 5.81
N PRO A 48 2.02 -1.27 5.80
CA PRO A 48 3.11 -1.34 4.82
C PRO A 48 3.62 -2.75 4.52
N GLU A 49 3.59 -3.64 5.51
CA GLU A 49 4.04 -5.03 5.39
C GLU A 49 3.23 -5.83 4.36
N ILE A 50 1.93 -5.54 4.20
CA ILE A 50 1.08 -6.20 3.19
C ILE A 50 1.60 -5.88 1.78
N PHE A 51 1.94 -4.62 1.53
CA PHE A 51 2.45 -4.17 0.23
C PHE A 51 3.85 -4.70 -0.05
N ARG A 52 4.69 -4.81 0.98
CA ARG A 52 6.01 -5.47 0.86
C ARG A 52 5.88 -6.91 0.40
N GLN A 53 4.99 -7.68 1.05
CA GLN A 53 4.79 -9.09 0.70
C GLN A 53 4.30 -9.23 -0.74
N ARG A 54 3.34 -8.40 -1.17
CA ARG A 54 2.87 -8.37 -2.56
C ARG A 54 3.98 -8.02 -3.53
N PHE A 55 4.78 -7.01 -3.23
CA PHE A 55 5.91 -6.62 -4.06
C PHE A 55 6.90 -7.79 -4.26
N ARG A 56 7.19 -8.54 -3.20
CA ARG A 56 8.12 -9.69 -3.24
C ARG A 56 7.54 -10.93 -3.91
N GLN A 57 6.23 -11.15 -3.78
CA GLN A 57 5.53 -12.30 -4.37
C GLN A 57 5.04 -12.04 -5.79
N PHE A 58 5.14 -10.79 -6.27
CA PHE A 58 4.70 -10.40 -7.60
C PHE A 58 5.38 -11.22 -8.69
N GLY A 59 4.58 -11.94 -9.47
CA GLY A 59 5.00 -12.66 -10.66
C GLY A 59 4.65 -11.89 -11.93
N TYR A 60 5.40 -12.14 -13.01
CA TYR A 60 5.11 -11.50 -14.29
C TYR A 60 3.71 -11.86 -14.83
N GLN A 61 3.22 -13.05 -14.51
CA GLN A 61 1.87 -13.52 -14.86
C GLN A 61 0.75 -12.71 -14.23
N ASP A 62 1.04 -11.93 -13.18
CA ASP A 62 0.05 -11.08 -12.50
C ASP A 62 -0.18 -9.77 -13.27
N SER A 63 0.52 -9.57 -14.40
CA SER A 63 0.41 -8.41 -15.26
C SER A 63 0.11 -8.78 -16.72
N PRO A 64 -0.63 -7.93 -17.45
CA PRO A 64 -0.89 -8.12 -18.88
C PRO A 64 0.32 -7.82 -19.77
N GLY A 65 1.37 -7.19 -19.23
CA GLY A 65 2.54 -6.78 -19.99
C GLY A 65 3.63 -6.16 -19.12
N PRO A 66 4.83 -5.94 -19.67
CA PRO A 66 5.99 -5.48 -18.91
C PRO A 66 5.85 -4.03 -18.44
N ARG A 67 5.13 -3.18 -19.19
CA ARG A 67 4.87 -1.80 -18.77
C ARG A 67 3.97 -1.80 -17.53
N GLU A 68 2.93 -2.60 -17.56
CA GLU A 68 1.96 -2.75 -16.48
C GLU A 68 2.61 -3.41 -15.26
N ALA A 69 3.45 -4.43 -15.46
CA ALA A 69 4.26 -5.04 -14.40
C ALA A 69 5.09 -4.01 -13.65
N VAL A 70 5.83 -3.18 -14.38
CA VAL A 70 6.68 -2.12 -13.79
C VAL A 70 5.83 -1.08 -13.09
N SER A 71 4.68 -0.70 -13.65
CA SER A 71 3.77 0.25 -13.03
C SER A 71 3.22 -0.27 -11.70
N GLN A 72 2.76 -1.52 -11.65
CA GLN A 72 2.24 -2.16 -10.44
C GLN A 72 3.34 -2.34 -9.38
N LEU A 73 4.53 -2.79 -9.78
CA LEU A 73 5.68 -2.89 -8.88
C LEU A 73 6.07 -1.53 -8.29
N ARG A 74 6.04 -0.45 -9.08
CA ARG A 74 6.30 0.91 -8.58
C ARG A 74 5.29 1.33 -7.53
N GLU A 75 4.01 1.06 -7.76
CA GLU A 75 2.96 1.42 -6.80
C GLU A 75 3.07 0.60 -5.52
N LEU A 76 3.27 -0.71 -5.62
CA LEU A 76 3.50 -1.57 -4.45
C LEU A 76 4.73 -1.12 -3.65
N CYS A 77 5.82 -0.76 -4.33
CA CYS A 77 7.02 -0.22 -3.70
C CYS A 77 6.75 1.12 -2.99
N ARG A 78 5.97 2.02 -3.62
CA ARG A 78 5.57 3.30 -3.04
C ARG A 78 4.69 3.11 -1.80
N LEU A 79 3.71 2.21 -1.85
CA LEU A 79 2.81 1.93 -0.73
C LEU A 79 3.53 1.24 0.44
N TRP A 80 4.54 0.42 0.14
CA TRP A 80 5.43 -0.17 1.13
C TRP A 80 6.37 0.86 1.76
N LEU A 81 7.13 1.61 0.96
CA LEU A 81 8.19 2.50 1.45
C LEU A 81 7.69 3.88 1.88
N ARG A 82 6.49 4.30 1.44
CA ARG A 82 5.83 5.57 1.73
C ARG A 82 6.79 6.78 1.69
N PRO A 83 7.44 7.06 0.54
CA PRO A 83 8.43 8.13 0.42
C PRO A 83 7.89 9.53 0.75
N GLU A 84 6.57 9.70 0.77
CA GLU A 84 5.87 10.92 1.18
C GLU A 84 5.94 11.16 2.69
N THR A 85 6.11 10.11 3.50
CA THR A 85 6.15 10.19 4.96
C THR A 85 7.50 9.82 5.55
N HIS A 86 8.32 9.05 4.83
CA HIS A 86 9.62 8.58 5.30
C HIS A 86 10.79 9.35 4.68
N THR A 87 11.80 9.65 5.50
CA THR A 87 13.09 10.17 5.01
C THR A 87 13.89 9.08 4.30
N LYS A 88 14.94 9.48 3.57
CA LYS A 88 15.83 8.52 2.88
C LYS A 88 16.47 7.54 3.86
N GLU A 89 16.88 8.01 5.03
CA GLU A 89 17.49 7.20 6.08
C GLU A 89 16.50 6.17 6.62
N GLN A 90 15.25 6.57 6.84
CA GLN A 90 14.18 5.66 7.27
C GLN A 90 13.86 4.61 6.21
N ILE A 91 13.78 5.00 4.93
CA ILE A 91 13.60 4.05 3.81
C ILE A 91 14.77 3.05 3.76
N LEU A 92 16.00 3.53 3.90
CA LEU A 92 17.17 2.65 3.94
C LEU A 92 17.12 1.69 5.12
N GLU A 93 16.75 2.16 6.30
CA GLU A 93 16.58 1.31 7.48
C GLU A 93 15.53 0.22 7.24
N LEU A 94 14.38 0.54 6.64
CA LEU A 94 13.35 -0.46 6.29
C LEU A 94 13.89 -1.54 5.33
N VAL A 95 14.58 -1.15 4.27
CA VAL A 95 15.16 -2.09 3.29
C VAL A 95 16.29 -2.92 3.90
N VAL A 96 17.11 -2.31 4.77
CA VAL A 96 18.14 -3.01 5.52
C VAL A 96 17.51 -4.03 6.47
N LEU A 97 16.54 -3.63 7.29
CA LEU A 97 15.85 -4.54 8.20
C LEU A 97 15.22 -5.71 7.46
N GLU A 98 14.59 -5.46 6.31
CA GLU A 98 14.08 -6.54 5.45
C GLU A 98 15.19 -7.54 5.09
N GLN A 99 16.33 -7.07 4.59
CA GLN A 99 17.40 -7.95 4.13
C GLN A 99 18.11 -8.72 5.25
N PHE A 100 18.11 -8.18 6.47
CA PHE A 100 18.78 -8.78 7.63
C PHE A 100 17.87 -9.71 8.44
N VAL A 101 16.56 -9.51 8.41
CA VAL A 101 15.57 -10.28 9.20
C VAL A 101 14.87 -11.36 8.35
N ALA A 102 14.98 -11.31 7.03
CA ALA A 102 14.43 -12.30 6.09
C ALA A 102 15.14 -13.66 6.11
#